data_AF-A0A969V4S5-F1
#
_entry.id   AF-A0A969V4S5-F1
#
_cell.length_a   1.000
_cell.length_b   1.000
_cell.length_c   1.000
_cell.angle_alpha   90.00
_cell.angle_beta   90.00
_cell.angle_gamma   90.00
#
_symmetry.space_group_name_H-M   'P 1'
#
loop_
_entity.id
_entity.type
_entity.pdbx_description
1 polymer ?
#
loop_
_entity_poly.entity_id
_entity_poly.type
_entity_poly.pdbx_seq_one_letter_code
_entity_poly.pdbx_strand_id
1 'polypeptide(L)'
;MKPRRSNASTNTDIFLDYWITKSELAEVLGVARSTLVIWENIAFWRIEAFRQAYPTKADGSSDRESPLSPYQAWVLGRIGRTMQRLQRQTRVKDYIQRNPYNSLGNYLSPATVQHGVTIPQFDVNSAMGTNLYSSESTIPETSIQDATRHRRVVARQSNSLDVALDVTARNRKALKLATEIRHLEGDAVDYHTAGIQTATKAVRNQIADRDYQIEDSKLEQRMHCLNSNELRPLVLKP
;
A
#
# COMPACT_ATOMS: atom_id res chain seq x y z
N MET A 1 -7.34 -13.78 17.36
CA MET A 1 -7.74 -13.70 15.93
C MET A 1 -6.82 -14.66 15.17
N LYS A 2 -7.32 -15.74 14.55
CA LYS A 2 -6.46 -16.62 13.71
C LYS A 2 -6.04 -15.83 12.46
N PRO A 3 -4.74 -15.73 12.11
CA PRO A 3 -4.31 -15.03 10.92
C PRO A 3 -4.90 -15.70 9.67
N ARG A 4 -5.57 -14.93 8.81
CA ARG A 4 -6.08 -15.42 7.53
C ARG A 4 -4.90 -15.79 6.65
N ARG A 5 -4.83 -17.05 6.22
CA ARG A 5 -3.84 -17.53 5.24
C ARG A 5 -4.06 -16.80 3.90
N SER A 6 -3.23 -15.81 3.62
CA SER A 6 -3.22 -15.07 2.36
C SER A 6 -2.08 -15.62 1.51
N ASN A 7 -2.34 -16.02 0.26
CA ASN A 7 -1.27 -16.41 -0.67
C ASN A 7 -0.34 -15.24 -1.06
N ALA A 8 -0.63 -14.02 -0.59
CA ALA A 8 0.11 -12.79 -0.87
C ALA A 8 0.80 -12.17 0.37
N SER A 9 0.78 -12.83 1.54
CA SER A 9 1.31 -12.31 2.82
C SER A 9 2.82 -12.03 2.83
N THR A 10 3.56 -12.58 1.87
CA THR A 10 4.98 -12.30 1.68
C THR A 10 5.23 -11.01 0.90
N ASN A 11 4.25 -10.40 0.23
CA ASN A 11 4.48 -9.23 -0.62
C ASN A 11 4.76 -7.93 0.16
N THR A 12 4.43 -7.89 1.44
CA THR A 12 4.62 -6.73 2.33
C THR A 12 5.81 -6.93 3.28
N ASP A 13 6.51 -5.85 3.64
CA ASP A 13 7.49 -5.88 4.73
C ASP A 13 6.75 -6.19 6.04
N ILE A 14 7.25 -7.18 6.79
CA ILE A 14 6.73 -7.53 8.11
C ILE A 14 7.53 -6.75 9.13
N PHE A 15 6.84 -5.87 9.85
CA PHE A 15 7.38 -5.19 11.02
C PHE A 15 6.61 -5.69 12.24
N LEU A 16 7.34 -6.31 13.18
CA LEU A 16 6.78 -6.81 14.43
C LEU A 16 7.40 -6.02 15.58
N ASP A 17 6.61 -5.64 16.57
CA ASP A 17 7.12 -4.94 17.75
C ASP A 17 7.55 -5.91 18.86
N TYR A 18 7.38 -7.22 18.65
CA TYR A 18 7.60 -8.27 19.63
C TYR A 18 8.38 -9.44 19.03
N TRP A 19 8.91 -10.27 19.92
CA TRP A 19 9.64 -11.48 19.58
C TRP A 19 8.67 -12.58 19.17
N ILE A 20 8.92 -13.24 18.05
CA ILE A 20 7.98 -14.20 17.44
C ILE A 20 8.59 -15.57 17.28
N THR A 21 7.81 -16.64 17.49
CA THR A 21 8.31 -18.00 17.23
C THR A 21 8.29 -18.30 15.72
N LYS A 22 9.12 -19.26 15.30
CA LYS A 22 9.18 -19.69 13.88
C LYS A 22 7.83 -20.22 13.36
N SER A 23 7.05 -20.85 14.24
CA SER A 23 5.73 -21.39 13.90
C SER A 23 4.72 -20.27 13.66
N GLU A 24 4.67 -19.28 14.55
CA GLU A 24 3.80 -18.11 14.40
C GLU A 24 4.19 -17.27 13.19
N LEU A 25 5.49 -17.06 12.98
CA LEU A 25 5.96 -16.30 11.81
C LEU A 25 5.60 -17.01 10.49
N ALA A 26 5.65 -18.34 10.47
CA ALA A 26 5.22 -19.13 9.31
C ALA A 26 3.72 -18.98 9.03
N GLU A 27 2.89 -18.92 10.09
CA GLU A 27 1.46 -18.63 9.96
C GLU A 27 1.20 -17.22 9.44
N VAL A 28 1.91 -16.21 9.96
CA VAL A 28 1.81 -14.81 9.52
C VAL A 28 2.21 -14.67 8.05
N LEU A 29 3.30 -15.34 7.64
CA LEU A 29 3.80 -15.31 6.28
C LEU A 29 3.02 -16.23 5.33
N GLY A 30 2.11 -17.07 5.82
CA GLY A 30 1.34 -17.99 4.98
C GLY A 30 2.20 -19.08 4.33
N VAL A 31 3.32 -19.46 4.95
CA VAL A 31 4.28 -20.45 4.41
C VAL A 31 4.44 -21.64 5.33
N ALA A 32 4.90 -22.77 4.79
CA ALA A 32 5.26 -23.91 5.62
C ALA A 32 6.45 -23.58 6.53
N ARG A 33 6.43 -24.07 7.78
CA ARG A 33 7.53 -23.91 8.75
C ARG A 33 8.86 -24.42 8.19
N SER A 34 8.84 -25.51 7.44
CA SER A 34 10.02 -26.06 6.75
C SER A 34 10.65 -25.08 5.76
N THR A 35 9.83 -24.32 5.02
CA THR A 35 10.29 -23.26 4.11
C THR A 35 10.97 -22.13 4.87
N LEU A 36 10.43 -21.74 6.03
CA LEU A 36 11.01 -20.70 6.88
C LEU A 36 12.37 -21.11 7.45
N VAL A 37 12.55 -22.39 7.81
CA VAL A 37 13.85 -22.95 8.24
C VAL A 37 14.89 -22.87 7.12
N ILE A 38 14.48 -23.09 5.86
CA ILE A 38 15.37 -22.93 4.71
C ILE A 38 15.82 -21.47 4.57
N TRP A 39 14.91 -20.51 4.73
CA TRP A 39 15.22 -19.08 4.66
C TRP A 39 16.14 -18.63 5.80
N GLU A 40 15.88 -19.11 7.02
CA GLU A 40 16.73 -18.89 8.18
C GLU A 40 18.15 -19.39 7.96
N ASN A 41 18.33 -20.59 7.39
CA ASN A 41 19.65 -21.10 7.07
C ASN A 41 20.37 -20.20 6.06
N ILE A 42 19.68 -19.66 5.06
CA ILE A 42 20.28 -18.71 4.10
C ILE A 42 20.71 -17.44 4.83
N ALA A 43 19.83 -16.87 5.66
CA ALA A 43 20.08 -15.65 6.41
C ALA A 43 21.27 -15.82 7.36
N PHE A 44 21.27 -16.88 8.16
CA PHE A 44 22.27 -17.17 9.18
C PHE A 44 23.70 -17.25 8.62
N TRP A 45 23.86 -17.88 7.44
CA TRP A 45 25.16 -18.04 6.81
C TRP A 45 25.59 -16.85 5.94
N ARG A 46 24.66 -16.03 5.45
CA ARG A 46 24.94 -14.94 4.51
C ARG A 46 24.89 -13.54 5.13
N ILE A 47 24.24 -13.39 6.28
CA ILE A 47 24.01 -12.10 6.92
C ILE A 47 24.57 -12.17 8.35
N GLU A 48 25.66 -11.45 8.59
CA GLU A 48 26.34 -11.45 9.90
C GLU A 48 25.46 -10.83 10.99
N ALA A 49 24.84 -9.67 10.71
CA ALA A 49 23.93 -9.01 11.65
C ALA A 49 22.74 -9.90 12.07
N PHE A 50 22.25 -10.77 11.18
CA PHE A 50 21.18 -11.72 11.50
C PHE A 50 21.64 -12.79 12.50
N ARG A 51 22.90 -13.22 12.39
CA ARG A 51 23.53 -14.18 13.30
C ARG A 51 23.78 -13.56 14.68
N GLN A 52 24.29 -12.33 14.70
CA GLN A 52 24.56 -11.58 15.93
C GLN A 52 23.28 -11.22 16.70
N ALA A 53 22.13 -11.17 16.02
CA ALA A 53 20.84 -10.91 16.66
C ALA A 53 20.29 -12.09 17.48
N TYR A 54 20.90 -13.28 17.42
CA TYR A 54 20.55 -14.40 18.30
C TYR A 54 21.24 -14.25 19.67
N PRO A 55 20.56 -14.58 20.78
CA PRO A 55 21.21 -14.65 22.08
C PRO A 55 22.32 -15.71 22.07
N THR A 56 23.41 -15.44 22.77
CA THR A 56 24.54 -16.38 22.90
C THR A 56 24.30 -17.34 24.06
N LYS A 57 24.46 -18.64 23.82
CA LYS A 57 24.48 -19.67 24.88
C LYS A 57 25.71 -19.51 25.76
N ALA A 58 25.73 -20.20 26.90
CA ALA A 58 26.90 -20.29 27.77
C ALA A 58 28.15 -20.80 27.03
N ASP A 59 27.96 -21.64 26.00
CA ASP A 59 29.04 -22.18 25.17
C ASP A 59 29.53 -21.20 24.07
N GLY A 60 29.04 -19.96 24.05
CA GLY A 60 29.38 -18.95 23.03
C GLY A 60 28.73 -19.18 21.65
N SER A 61 28.00 -20.28 21.47
CA SER A 61 27.22 -20.54 20.25
C SER A 61 25.92 -19.72 20.20
N SER A 62 25.48 -19.33 19.00
CA SER A 62 24.20 -18.64 18.83
C SER A 62 23.01 -19.58 19.10
N ASP A 63 22.09 -19.17 19.98
CA ASP A 63 20.89 -19.96 20.27
C ASP A 63 19.84 -19.81 19.18
N ARG A 64 19.75 -20.80 18.31
CA ARG A 64 18.79 -20.82 17.19
C ARG A 64 17.40 -21.29 17.57
N GLU A 65 17.21 -21.74 18.82
CA GLU A 65 15.91 -22.18 19.34
C GLU A 65 15.14 -21.03 19.98
N SER A 66 15.81 -19.92 20.27
CA SER A 66 15.18 -18.72 20.81
C SER A 66 14.12 -18.16 19.84
N PRO A 67 13.12 -17.45 20.36
CA PRO A 67 12.23 -16.65 19.53
C PRO A 67 13.03 -15.70 18.63
N LEU A 68 12.50 -15.44 17.44
CA LEU A 68 13.09 -14.52 16.47
C LEU A 68 12.85 -13.09 16.93
N SER A 69 13.89 -12.27 16.89
CA SER A 69 13.74 -10.84 17.11
C SER A 69 12.93 -10.19 15.98
N PRO A 70 12.32 -9.02 16.21
CA PRO A 70 11.71 -8.18 15.17
C PRO A 70 12.54 -8.04 13.89
N TYR A 71 13.84 -7.79 14.06
CA TYR A 71 14.79 -7.66 12.96
C TYR A 71 14.93 -8.97 12.17
N GLN A 72 15.06 -10.10 12.85
CA GLN A 72 15.17 -11.40 12.21
C GLN A 72 13.90 -11.77 11.45
N ALA A 73 12.73 -11.53 12.03
CA ALA A 73 11.45 -11.75 11.36
C ALA A 73 11.32 -10.92 10.07
N TRP A 74 11.74 -9.66 10.11
CA TRP A 74 11.78 -8.77 8.95
C TRP A 74 12.74 -9.26 7.85
N VAL A 75 13.96 -9.69 8.21
CA VAL A 75 14.94 -10.27 7.27
C VAL A 75 14.36 -11.51 6.58
N LEU A 76 13.69 -12.39 7.32
CA LEU A 76 13.07 -13.59 6.75
C LEU A 76 11.92 -13.26 5.79
N GLY A 77 11.11 -12.25 6.11
CA GLY A 77 10.08 -11.75 5.18
C GLY A 77 10.67 -11.24 3.86
N ARG A 78 11.87 -10.64 3.89
CA ARG A 78 12.58 -10.21 2.66
C ARG A 78 13.14 -11.36 1.87
N ILE A 79 13.80 -12.32 2.52
CA ILE A 79 14.30 -13.52 1.86
C ILE A 79 13.15 -14.28 1.20
N GLY A 80 11.98 -14.33 1.85
CA GLY A 80 10.77 -14.91 1.27
C GLY A 80 10.37 -14.27 -0.05
N ARG A 81 10.40 -12.94 -0.16
CA ARG A 81 10.14 -12.23 -1.42
C ARG A 81 11.18 -12.51 -2.48
N THR A 82 12.46 -12.51 -2.11
CA THR A 82 13.53 -12.84 -3.05
C THR A 82 13.39 -14.28 -3.55
N MET A 83 12.98 -15.20 -2.69
CA MET A 83 12.68 -16.60 -3.04
C MET A 83 11.49 -16.71 -3.98
N GLN A 84 10.43 -15.92 -3.78
CA GLN A 84 9.30 -15.88 -4.72
C GLN A 84 9.69 -15.36 -6.11
N ARG A 85 10.58 -14.37 -6.17
CA ARG A 85 11.06 -13.78 -7.43
C ARG A 85 12.04 -14.70 -8.17
N LEU A 86 13.03 -15.24 -7.46
CA LEU A 86 14.13 -16.00 -8.08
C LEU A 86 13.87 -17.51 -8.15
N GLN A 87 12.87 -18.01 -7.42
CA GLN A 87 12.35 -19.38 -7.37
C GLN A 87 13.37 -20.49 -7.00
N ARG A 88 14.67 -20.16 -6.89
CA ARG A 88 15.74 -21.11 -6.57
C ARG A 88 16.64 -20.58 -5.44
N GLN A 89 16.92 -21.44 -4.47
CA GLN A 89 17.76 -21.12 -3.31
C GLN A 89 19.18 -20.67 -3.71
N THR A 90 19.79 -21.30 -4.71
CA THR A 90 21.13 -20.95 -5.20
C THR A 90 21.17 -19.52 -5.72
N ARG A 91 20.18 -19.12 -6.52
CA ARG A 91 20.06 -17.75 -7.04
C ARG A 91 19.86 -16.72 -5.93
N VAL A 92 19.14 -17.06 -4.87
CA VAL A 92 18.98 -16.16 -3.70
C VAL A 92 20.29 -15.99 -2.94
N LYS A 93 21.06 -17.07 -2.75
CA LYS A 93 22.40 -16.99 -2.13
C LYS A 93 23.32 -16.08 -2.95
N ASP A 94 23.37 -16.27 -4.27
CA ASP A 94 24.19 -15.47 -5.17
C ASP A 94 23.74 -14.01 -5.20
N TYR A 95 22.42 -13.77 -5.15
CA TYR A 95 21.86 -12.43 -5.13
C TYR A 95 22.24 -11.65 -3.85
N ILE A 96 22.16 -12.30 -2.68
CA ILE A 96 22.56 -11.71 -1.39
C ILE A 96 24.06 -11.42 -1.39
N GLN A 97 24.89 -12.33 -1.92
CA GLN A 97 26.34 -12.13 -2.01
C GLN A 97 26.72 -10.98 -2.95
N ARG A 98 26.05 -10.85 -4.09
CA ARG A 98 26.30 -9.77 -5.06
C ARG A 98 25.75 -8.42 -4.61
N ASN A 99 24.79 -8.41 -3.69
CA ASN A 99 24.13 -7.19 -3.23
C ASN A 99 23.93 -7.19 -1.70
N PRO A 100 25.02 -7.18 -0.90
CA PRO A 100 24.92 -7.28 0.55
C PRO A 100 24.08 -6.14 1.16
N TYR A 101 24.11 -4.96 0.53
CA TYR A 101 23.36 -3.76 0.96
C TYR A 101 21.88 -3.75 0.51
N ASN A 102 21.52 -4.34 -0.65
CA ASN A 102 20.11 -4.42 -1.08
C ASN A 102 19.32 -5.49 -0.31
N SER A 103 19.98 -6.57 0.14
CA SER A 103 19.30 -7.63 0.91
C SER A 103 18.80 -7.16 2.29
N LEU A 104 19.39 -6.09 2.83
CA LEU A 104 19.10 -5.56 4.18
C LEU A 104 18.52 -4.15 4.19
N GLY A 105 18.12 -3.61 3.05
CA GLY A 105 17.47 -2.30 2.98
C GLY A 105 18.43 -1.13 3.19
N ASN A 106 18.27 -0.13 2.34
CA ASN A 106 18.99 1.13 2.33
C ASN A 106 18.70 2.02 3.54
N TYR A 107 19.11 1.63 4.75
CA TYR A 107 18.89 2.49 5.93
C TYR A 107 20.13 2.81 6.74
N LEU A 108 21.32 2.34 6.38
CA LEU A 108 22.56 2.71 7.08
C LEU A 108 23.73 2.94 6.12
N SER A 109 23.58 3.93 5.24
CA SER A 109 24.68 4.78 4.76
C SER A 109 24.07 6.01 4.09
N PRO A 110 24.45 7.24 4.48
CA PRO A 110 23.90 8.47 3.87
C PRO A 110 24.33 8.71 2.42
N ALA A 111 25.08 7.79 1.78
CA ALA A 111 25.73 8.08 0.50
C ALA A 111 25.09 7.46 -0.76
N THR A 112 24.02 6.67 -0.69
CA THR A 112 23.43 6.10 -1.94
C THR A 112 21.92 6.08 -1.94
N VAL A 113 21.32 7.10 -2.55
CA VAL A 113 19.91 7.08 -2.96
C VAL A 113 19.79 6.09 -4.13
N GLN A 114 18.89 5.10 -3.99
CA GLN A 114 18.76 3.86 -4.79
C GLN A 114 18.40 4.03 -6.29
N HIS A 115 18.72 5.17 -6.91
CA HIS A 115 18.16 5.60 -8.20
C HIS A 115 19.25 5.86 -9.25
N GLY A 116 20.45 5.28 -9.10
CA GLY A 116 21.59 5.53 -10.00
C GLY A 116 22.23 6.91 -9.82
N VAL A 117 21.80 7.67 -8.80
CA VAL A 117 22.39 8.96 -8.44
C VAL A 117 23.64 8.70 -7.62
N THR A 118 24.81 8.82 -8.25
CA THR A 118 26.10 8.80 -7.55
C THR A 118 26.30 10.17 -6.91
N ILE A 119 26.18 10.24 -5.58
CA ILE A 119 26.53 11.45 -4.83
C ILE A 119 28.05 11.47 -4.72
N PRO A 120 28.76 12.45 -5.31
CA PRO A 120 30.20 12.54 -5.15
C PRO A 120 30.55 12.72 -3.66
N GLN A 121 31.36 11.81 -3.12
CA GLN A 121 31.89 11.95 -1.77
C GLN A 121 33.02 12.99 -1.79
N PHE A 122 32.85 14.05 -1.01
CA PHE A 122 33.90 15.03 -0.73
C PHE A 122 34.61 14.62 0.55
N ASP A 123 35.87 14.20 0.44
CA ASP A 123 36.70 13.89 1.61
C ASP A 123 37.32 15.19 2.16
N VAL A 124 36.73 15.70 3.23
CA VAL A 124 37.14 16.92 3.92
C VAL A 124 38.62 16.87 4.34
N ASN A 125 39.13 15.70 4.69
CA ASN A 125 40.52 15.55 5.13
C ASN A 125 41.52 15.67 3.98
N SER A 126 41.10 15.35 2.75
CA SER A 126 41.91 15.54 1.54
C SER A 126 41.88 16.98 1.03
N ALA A 127 40.81 17.73 1.35
CA ALA A 127 40.59 19.09 0.89
C ALA A 127 41.15 20.17 1.83
N MET A 128 41.40 19.85 3.11
CA MET A 128 42.01 20.78 4.05
C MET A 128 43.53 20.57 4.10
N GLY A 129 44.29 21.53 3.58
CA GLY A 129 45.75 21.54 3.73
C GLY A 129 46.14 21.68 5.21
N THR A 130 47.12 20.90 5.65
CA THR A 130 47.68 20.94 7.02
C THR A 130 48.55 22.17 7.28
N ASN A 131 48.91 22.93 6.25
CA ASN A 131 49.84 24.06 6.32
C ASN A 131 49.24 25.31 5.65
N LEU A 132 49.09 26.39 6.42
CA LEU A 132 48.36 27.62 6.04
C LEU A 132 48.98 28.40 4.87
N TYR A 133 50.22 28.11 4.50
CA TYR A 133 50.97 28.86 3.49
C TYR A 133 51.44 28.02 2.30
N SER A 134 51.15 26.71 2.28
CA SER A 134 51.51 25.82 1.17
C SER A 134 50.30 25.57 0.27
N SER A 135 50.49 25.63 -1.04
CA SER A 135 49.48 25.31 -2.05
C SER A 135 49.25 23.79 -2.24
N GLU A 136 49.45 22.98 -1.19
CA GLU A 136 49.33 21.51 -1.21
C GLU A 136 47.89 20.97 -1.34
N SER A 137 46.92 21.86 -1.57
CA SER A 137 45.53 21.47 -1.80
C SER A 137 45.41 20.64 -3.09
N THR A 138 44.79 19.48 -3.01
CA THR A 138 44.44 18.65 -4.18
C THR A 138 43.24 19.21 -4.96
N ILE A 139 42.69 20.35 -4.53
CA ILE A 139 41.57 21.01 -5.20
C ILE A 139 42.09 21.67 -6.49
N PRO A 140 41.55 21.30 -7.67
CA PRO A 140 41.97 21.90 -8.93
C PRO A 140 41.65 23.40 -8.96
N GLU A 141 42.63 24.21 -9.33
CA GLU A 141 42.46 25.65 -9.48
C GLU A 141 41.64 25.96 -10.74
N THR A 142 40.59 26.77 -10.59
CA THR A 142 39.78 27.25 -11.70
C THR A 142 39.97 28.75 -11.88
N SER A 143 40.14 29.20 -13.12
CA SER A 143 40.11 30.62 -13.49
C SER A 143 38.84 31.32 -12.98
N ILE A 144 38.98 32.57 -12.53
CA ILE A 144 37.86 33.41 -12.05
C ILE A 144 36.76 33.54 -13.11
N GLN A 145 37.15 33.65 -14.38
CA GLN A 145 36.20 33.78 -15.49
C GLN A 145 35.39 32.49 -15.67
N ASP A 146 36.05 31.33 -15.60
CA ASP A 146 35.40 30.02 -15.72
C ASP A 146 34.50 29.73 -14.52
N ALA A 147 34.96 30.03 -13.31
CA ALA A 147 34.15 29.88 -12.09
C ALA A 147 32.85 30.71 -12.16
N THR A 148 32.95 31.95 -12.66
CA THR A 148 31.78 32.83 -12.85
C THR A 148 30.82 32.27 -13.88
N ARG A 149 31.34 31.71 -14.99
CA ARG A 149 30.54 31.05 -16.02
C ARG A 149 29.81 29.82 -15.45
N HIS A 150 30.51 28.95 -14.72
CA HIS A 150 29.93 27.77 -14.08
C HIS A 150 28.83 28.15 -13.09
N ARG A 151 29.05 29.15 -12.22
CA ARG A 151 28.03 29.63 -11.28
C ARG A 151 26.76 30.10 -11.99
N ARG A 152 26.89 30.83 -13.11
CA ARG A 152 25.73 31.29 -13.90
C ARG A 152 24.96 30.14 -14.53
N VAL A 153 25.65 29.10 -15.01
CA VAL A 153 24.99 27.91 -15.58
C VAL A 153 24.22 27.16 -14.49
N VAL A 154 24.83 26.92 -13.33
CA VAL A 154 24.17 26.25 -12.19
C VAL A 154 22.95 27.05 -11.72
N ALA A 155 23.04 28.37 -11.62
CA ALA A 155 21.91 29.21 -11.24
C ALA A 155 20.72 29.08 -12.23
N ARG A 156 20.99 29.08 -13.55
CA ARG A 156 19.94 28.88 -14.57
C ARG A 156 19.32 27.48 -14.48
N GLN A 157 20.13 26.46 -14.24
CA GLN A 157 19.66 25.09 -14.06
C GLN A 157 18.78 24.97 -12.82
N SER A 158 19.18 25.56 -11.68
CA SER A 158 18.37 25.59 -10.46
C SER A 158 17.01 26.25 -10.71
N ASN A 159 16.99 27.43 -11.31
CA ASN A 159 15.74 28.12 -11.63
C ASN A 159 14.83 27.28 -12.54
N SER A 160 15.39 26.55 -13.50
CA SER A 160 14.61 25.66 -14.37
C SER A 160 14.02 24.46 -13.63
N LEU A 161 14.74 23.93 -12.63
CA LEU A 161 14.25 22.84 -11.78
C LEU A 161 13.12 23.31 -10.89
N ASP A 162 13.23 24.51 -10.31
CA ASP A 162 12.17 25.09 -9.48
C ASP A 162 10.87 25.28 -10.29
N VAL A 163 10.98 25.82 -11.51
CA VAL A 163 9.83 25.93 -12.43
C VAL A 163 9.24 24.55 -12.74
N ALA A 164 10.07 23.54 -12.98
CA ALA A 164 9.59 22.18 -13.23
C ALA A 164 8.85 21.60 -12.02
N LEU A 165 9.37 21.80 -10.80
CA LEU A 165 8.73 21.38 -9.56
C LEU A 165 7.36 22.06 -9.39
N ASP A 166 7.29 23.37 -9.61
CA ASP A 166 6.03 24.11 -9.55
C ASP A 166 5.00 23.62 -10.58
N VAL A 167 5.43 23.34 -11.81
CA VAL A 167 4.57 22.74 -12.84
C VAL A 167 4.06 21.36 -12.39
N THR A 168 4.92 20.51 -11.83
CA THR A 168 4.46 19.21 -11.32
C THR A 168 3.48 19.34 -10.15
N ALA A 169 3.70 20.30 -9.24
CA ALA A 169 2.79 20.58 -8.14
C ALA A 169 1.43 21.08 -8.64
N ARG A 170 1.42 21.97 -9.64
CA ARG A 170 0.20 22.43 -10.31
C ARG A 170 -0.54 21.26 -10.97
N ASN A 171 0.15 20.39 -11.69
CA ASN A 171 -0.46 19.24 -12.35
C ASN A 171 -1.09 18.26 -11.34
N ARG A 172 -0.43 18.02 -10.20
CA ARG A 172 -1.01 17.21 -9.12
C ARG A 172 -2.31 17.82 -8.57
N LYS A 173 -2.35 19.15 -8.39
CA LYS A 173 -3.59 19.85 -7.98
C LYS A 173 -4.68 19.71 -9.04
N ALA A 174 -4.35 19.87 -10.32
CA ALA A 174 -5.30 19.70 -11.42
C ALA A 174 -5.87 18.27 -11.48
N LEU A 175 -5.04 17.24 -11.27
CA LEU A 175 -5.50 15.85 -11.21
C LEU A 175 -6.43 15.59 -10.03
N LYS A 176 -6.12 16.12 -8.84
CA LYS A 176 -7.03 16.04 -7.68
C LYS A 176 -8.39 16.67 -8.00
N LEU A 177 -8.38 17.87 -8.59
CA LEU A 177 -9.62 18.54 -8.98
C LEU A 177 -10.43 17.72 -9.99
N ALA A 178 -9.78 17.10 -10.98
CA ALA A 178 -10.46 16.25 -11.95
C ALA A 178 -11.09 15.01 -11.30
N THR A 179 -10.46 14.42 -10.29
CA THR A 179 -11.03 13.32 -9.51
C THR A 179 -12.27 13.75 -8.74
N GLU A 180 -12.24 14.92 -8.08
CA GLU A 180 -13.40 15.47 -7.37
C GLU A 180 -14.57 15.74 -8.32
N ILE A 181 -14.31 16.27 -9.52
CA ILE A 181 -15.34 16.47 -10.54
C ILE A 181 -16.02 15.14 -10.91
N ARG A 182 -15.25 14.06 -11.08
CA ARG A 182 -15.83 12.73 -11.36
C ARG A 182 -16.66 12.18 -10.20
N HIS A 183 -16.26 12.46 -8.96
CA HIS A 183 -17.07 12.08 -7.80
C HIS A 183 -18.40 12.85 -7.78
N LEU A 184 -18.37 14.15 -8.04
CA LEU A 184 -19.58 14.98 -8.16
C LEU A 184 -20.51 14.50 -9.29
N GLU A 185 -19.96 14.07 -10.43
CA GLU A 185 -20.75 13.47 -11.51
C GLU A 185 -21.45 12.17 -11.05
N GLY A 186 -20.76 11.33 -10.28
CA GLY A 186 -21.34 10.13 -9.66
C GLY A 186 -22.48 10.47 -8.69
N ASP A 187 -22.23 11.41 -7.78
CA ASP A 187 -23.23 11.87 -6.80
C ASP A 187 -24.48 12.45 -7.48
N ALA A 188 -24.31 13.16 -8.60
CA ALA A 188 -25.42 13.68 -9.38
C ALA A 188 -26.28 12.56 -10.00
N VAL A 189 -25.66 11.51 -10.51
CA VAL A 189 -26.38 10.33 -11.05
C VAL A 189 -27.14 9.61 -9.95
N ASP A 190 -26.54 9.44 -8.77
CA ASP A 190 -27.18 8.82 -7.61
C ASP A 190 -28.38 9.64 -7.13
N TYR A 191 -28.23 10.98 -7.08
CA TYR A 191 -29.32 11.89 -6.75
C TYR A 191 -30.50 11.73 -7.71
N HIS A 192 -30.25 11.73 -9.03
CA HIS A 192 -31.30 11.53 -10.03
C HIS A 192 -31.95 10.15 -9.91
N THR A 193 -31.17 9.11 -9.64
CA THR A 193 -31.67 7.75 -9.44
C THR A 193 -32.60 7.67 -8.22
N ALA A 194 -32.22 8.30 -7.10
CA ALA A 194 -33.07 8.39 -5.92
C ALA A 194 -34.38 9.15 -6.21
N GLY A 195 -34.33 10.19 -7.05
CA GLY A 195 -35.50 10.90 -7.56
C GLY A 195 -36.45 9.97 -8.33
N ILE A 196 -35.92 9.20 -9.29
CA ILE A 196 -36.71 8.23 -10.07
C ILE A 196 -37.34 7.15 -9.17
N GLN A 197 -36.58 6.64 -8.20
CA GLN A 197 -37.10 5.64 -7.25
C GLN A 197 -38.24 6.21 -6.41
N THR A 198 -38.10 7.45 -5.95
CA THR A 198 -39.15 8.15 -5.18
C THR A 198 -40.39 8.37 -6.02
N ALA A 199 -40.24 8.82 -7.26
CA ALA A 199 -41.37 8.97 -8.20
C ALA A 199 -42.06 7.62 -8.47
N THR A 200 -41.28 6.55 -8.65
CA THR A 200 -41.81 5.19 -8.85
C THR A 200 -42.62 4.71 -7.64
N LYS A 201 -42.14 4.98 -6.42
CA LYS A 201 -42.88 4.66 -5.19
C LYS A 201 -44.19 5.45 -5.11
N ALA A 202 -44.20 6.73 -5.49
CA ALA A 202 -45.41 7.54 -5.50
C ALA A 202 -46.46 7.01 -6.49
N VAL A 203 -46.04 6.64 -7.71
CA VAL A 203 -46.93 6.03 -8.70
C VAL A 203 -47.51 4.70 -8.21
N ARG A 204 -46.69 3.83 -7.59
CA ARG A 204 -47.17 2.57 -7.00
C ARG A 204 -48.21 2.80 -5.91
N ASN A 205 -48.03 3.84 -5.08
CA ASN A 205 -49.00 4.19 -4.05
C ASN A 205 -50.33 4.63 -4.69
N GLN A 206 -50.28 5.46 -5.73
CA GLN A 206 -51.49 5.89 -6.45
C GLN A 206 -52.25 4.72 -7.11
N ILE A 207 -51.53 3.72 -7.65
CA ILE A 207 -52.15 2.50 -8.19
C ILE A 207 -52.84 1.73 -7.06
N ALA A 208 -52.17 1.52 -5.92
CA ALA A 208 -52.74 0.82 -4.78
C ALA A 208 -54.00 1.51 -4.23
N ASP A 209 -54.00 2.84 -4.14
CA ASP A 209 -55.18 3.62 -3.74
C ASP A 209 -56.36 3.43 -4.71
N ARG A 210 -56.09 3.37 -6.02
CA ARG A 210 -57.13 3.12 -7.03
C ARG A 210 -57.68 1.71 -6.95
N ASP A 211 -56.83 0.71 -6.77
CA ASP A 211 -57.25 -0.68 -6.61
C ASP A 211 -58.13 -0.85 -5.37
N TYR A 212 -57.75 -0.20 -4.26
CA TYR A 212 -58.58 -0.14 -3.05
C TYR A 212 -59.96 0.45 -3.32
N GLN A 213 -60.04 1.61 -3.98
CA GLN A 213 -61.32 2.25 -4.34
C GLN A 213 -62.21 1.35 -5.21
N ILE A 214 -61.60 0.60 -6.13
CA ILE A 214 -62.31 -0.34 -7.00
C ILE A 214 -62.91 -1.49 -6.19
N GLU A 215 -62.13 -2.09 -5.29
CA GLU A 215 -62.62 -3.19 -4.44
C GLU A 215 -63.70 -2.72 -3.46
N ASP A 216 -63.56 -1.53 -2.90
CA ASP A 216 -64.58 -0.92 -2.03
C ASP A 216 -65.90 -0.68 -2.79
N SER A 217 -65.83 -0.10 -3.99
CA SER A 217 -67.01 0.10 -4.84
C SER A 217 -67.69 -1.22 -5.24
N LYS A 218 -66.92 -2.28 -5.53
CA LYS A 218 -67.47 -3.62 -5.78
C LYS A 218 -68.18 -4.18 -4.54
N LEU A 219 -67.63 -3.95 -3.34
CA LEU A 219 -68.23 -4.39 -2.08
C LEU A 219 -69.58 -3.70 -1.86
N GLU A 220 -69.64 -2.37 -2.03
CA GLU A 220 -70.88 -1.59 -1.93
C GLU A 220 -71.94 -2.08 -2.92
N GLN A 221 -71.56 -2.32 -4.17
CA GLN A 221 -72.48 -2.87 -5.18
C GLN A 221 -73.03 -4.24 -4.78
N ARG A 222 -72.18 -5.12 -4.22
CA ARG A 222 -72.61 -6.43 -3.71
C ARG A 222 -73.57 -6.29 -2.54
N MET A 223 -73.29 -5.39 -1.59
CA MET A 223 -74.18 -5.11 -0.46
C MET A 223 -75.54 -4.59 -0.94
N HIS A 224 -75.56 -3.67 -1.90
CA HIS A 224 -76.80 -3.16 -2.48
C HIS A 224 -77.60 -4.27 -3.18
N CYS A 225 -76.96 -5.15 -3.93
CA CYS A 225 -77.62 -6.31 -4.56
C CYS A 225 -78.23 -7.26 -3.53
N LEU A 226 -77.51 -7.58 -2.46
CA LEU A 226 -78.00 -8.43 -1.37
C LEU A 226 -79.23 -7.82 -0.70
N ASN A 227 -79.16 -6.54 -0.29
CA ASN A 227 -80.27 -5.84 0.33
C ASN A 227 -81.51 -5.77 -0.60
N SER A 228 -81.30 -5.58 -1.91
CA SER A 228 -82.39 -5.56 -2.89
C SER A 228 -83.05 -6.93 -3.12
N ASN A 229 -82.31 -8.04 -2.91
CA ASN A 229 -82.84 -9.40 -3.00
C ASN A 229 -83.59 -9.82 -1.73
N GLU A 230 -83.17 -9.36 -0.55
CA GLU A 230 -83.93 -9.54 0.70
C GLU A 230 -85.29 -8.81 0.68
N LEU A 231 -85.37 -7.71 -0.07
CA LEU A 231 -86.62 -6.95 -0.28
C LEU A 231 -87.56 -7.53 -1.36
N ARG A 232 -87.25 -8.69 -1.98
CA ARG A 232 -88.22 -9.44 -2.80
C ARG A 232 -88.90 -10.53 -1.97
N PRO A 233 -90.06 -10.27 -1.33
CA PRO A 233 -90.86 -11.35 -0.79
C PRO A 233 -91.48 -12.17 -1.94
N LEU A 234 -91.24 -13.49 -1.89
CA LEU A 234 -92.15 -14.56 -2.30
C LEU A 234 -93.28 -14.15 -3.27
N VAL A 235 -92.95 -13.89 -4.54
CA VAL A 235 -93.95 -14.03 -5.61
C VAL A 235 -94.01 -15.52 -5.93
N LEU A 236 -94.84 -16.22 -5.17
CA LEU A 236 -95.26 -17.59 -5.42
C LEU A 236 -95.80 -17.71 -6.85
N LYS A 237 -95.27 -18.71 -7.56
CA LYS A 237 -95.70 -19.11 -8.91
C LYS A 237 -97.18 -19.53 -8.90
N PRO A 238 -97.91 -19.33 -10.02
CA PRO A 238 -99.34 -19.54 -10.14
C PRO A 238 -99.78 -20.99 -9.94
#